data_AF-A0AAR2KHF2-F1
#
_entry.id   AF-A0AAR2KHF2-F1
#
_cell.length_a   1.000
_cell.length_b   1.000
_cell.length_c   1.000
_cell.angle_alpha   90.00
_cell.angle_beta   90.00
_cell.angle_gamma   90.00
#
_symmetry.space_group_name_H-M   'P 1'
#
loop_
_entity.id
_entity.type
_entity.pdbx_description
1 polymer ?
#
loop_
_entity_poly.entity_id
_entity_poly.type
_entity_poly.pdbx_seq_one_letter_code
_entity_poly.pdbx_strand_id
1 'polypeptide(L)'
;MFVGRAGTAMTPGLGAGPKGAKLTVNDLYGFNSRKPKPLGVAEVFGRYTSRPRDAQGQGQAPSQAQGQQGCRDDLSSQILEAARRLMEKRRLELYLRECDLSVKDSTAHLTNMPYRMQVSIVCTEHNLKSRSGDDRPNRATIVGAGYSKPRPYCTRPCTQGHAHMNEATGRNTSMKYRNLGKCGLRVSCMGLGTWVTFGSQVSDEVAESVLTVAYENGVNLFDTAEIYASGRAETVLGSIIKKKGWRRSSFVITTKIYWGGQAETERGLSRKHIIEGLRGSLSRLQMDYVDIVFANRTDINTPMEEVVRAMTFVINQGLAMYWGTSRWSAMEIMEAYSVARQFNLVPPVCEQAEYHYFQRDKVEVQLPELYHKIGVGVMTWSPLACGLITGKYCDGVPDTSRAALKGYEWLKEKVQSDEGRRQMMKIKEITTLAERLGCTAAQLAIAWCMRSEGVSCVLIGVSSTEQLLENLEAIKVLSLLTPELVVQLDSVLGNMPHSKKETRH
;
A
#
# COMPACT_ATOMS: atom_id res chain seq x y z
N MET A 1 24.53 -21.49 47.17
CA MET A 1 25.21 -22.22 48.27
C MET A 1 25.21 -23.68 47.88
N PHE A 2 26.25 -24.13 47.17
CA PHE A 2 27.49 -24.72 47.69
C PHE A 2 27.35 -26.19 48.08
N VAL A 3 27.70 -27.07 47.14
CA VAL A 3 28.53 -28.24 47.42
C VAL A 3 29.56 -28.31 46.30
N GLY A 4 30.84 -28.19 46.65
CA GLY A 4 31.95 -28.38 45.73
C GLY A 4 32.77 -29.60 46.13
N ARG A 5 33.50 -30.17 45.16
CA ARG A 5 34.86 -30.63 45.39
C ARG A 5 35.62 -30.75 44.07
N ALA A 6 36.80 -30.15 44.08
CA ALA A 6 37.78 -30.11 43.01
C ALA A 6 38.50 -31.46 42.85
N GLY A 7 38.94 -31.74 41.62
CA GLY A 7 39.89 -32.79 41.26
C GLY A 7 40.67 -32.35 40.03
N THR A 8 41.98 -32.43 40.13
CA THR A 8 43.04 -31.77 39.35
C THR A 8 43.30 -32.27 37.93
N ALA A 9 43.95 -31.39 37.17
CA ALA A 9 44.43 -31.51 35.79
C ALA A 9 45.21 -32.77 35.42
N MET A 10 45.07 -33.19 34.14
CA MET A 10 46.18 -33.61 33.25
C MET A 10 45.77 -33.47 31.77
N THR A 11 46.56 -32.71 31.01
CA THR A 11 46.77 -32.83 29.55
C THR A 11 48.24 -33.16 29.34
N PRO A 12 48.63 -33.98 28.35
CA PRO A 12 49.05 -33.39 27.06
C PRO A 12 48.85 -34.27 25.79
N GLY A 13 48.94 -33.63 24.61
CA GLY A 13 49.37 -34.24 23.33
C GLY A 13 48.26 -34.43 22.28
N LEU A 14 47.99 -33.44 21.41
CA LEU A 14 48.56 -33.25 20.05
C LEU A 14 48.25 -34.35 19.03
N GLY A 15 47.34 -34.05 18.11
CA GLY A 15 47.17 -34.69 16.80
C GLY A 15 46.75 -33.65 15.77
N ALA A 16 47.61 -33.39 14.78
CA ALA A 16 47.45 -32.36 13.75
C ALA A 16 46.58 -32.85 12.57
N GLY A 17 45.71 -31.97 12.06
CA GLY A 17 44.90 -32.11 10.83
C GLY A 17 44.65 -30.73 10.18
N PRO A 18 44.32 -30.66 8.88
CA PRO A 18 44.91 -29.70 7.95
C PRO A 18 44.37 -28.27 8.06
N LYS A 19 45.27 -27.31 7.81
CA LYS A 19 45.01 -25.87 7.78
C LYS A 19 43.95 -25.52 6.72
N GLY A 20 42.75 -25.16 7.19
CA GLY A 20 41.70 -24.57 6.35
C GLY A 20 42.10 -23.16 5.89
N ALA A 21 42.03 -22.94 4.57
CA ALA A 21 42.29 -21.66 3.94
C ALA A 21 41.32 -20.57 4.44
N LYS A 22 41.85 -19.38 4.74
CA LYS A 22 41.02 -18.19 4.99
C LYS A 22 40.51 -17.64 3.66
N LEU A 23 39.22 -17.76 3.42
CA LEU A 23 38.52 -17.03 2.35
C LEU A 23 38.58 -15.53 2.64
N THR A 24 39.00 -14.74 1.66
CA THR A 24 39.05 -13.28 1.75
C THR A 24 37.81 -12.66 1.11
N VAL A 25 37.50 -11.41 1.47
CA VAL A 25 36.33 -10.67 0.94
C VAL A 25 36.34 -10.57 -0.59
N ASN A 26 37.51 -10.63 -1.23
CA ASN A 26 37.64 -10.62 -2.69
C ASN A 26 37.15 -11.92 -3.35
N ASP A 27 37.19 -13.04 -2.63
CA ASP A 27 36.72 -14.35 -3.13
C ASP A 27 35.18 -14.43 -3.15
N LEU A 28 34.48 -13.55 -2.41
CA LEU A 28 33.02 -13.49 -2.33
C LEU A 28 32.37 -12.61 -3.41
N TYR A 29 33.13 -11.70 -4.07
CA TYR A 29 32.57 -10.64 -4.92
C TYR A 29 33.19 -10.49 -6.33
N GLY A 30 34.11 -11.36 -6.75
CA GLY A 30 34.45 -11.53 -8.17
C GLY A 30 34.98 -10.30 -8.93
N PHE A 31 35.67 -9.37 -8.27
CA PHE A 31 36.32 -8.25 -8.94
C PHE A 31 37.70 -8.64 -9.49
N ASN A 32 37.75 -9.03 -10.77
CA ASN A 32 39.01 -9.18 -11.49
C ASN A 32 39.60 -7.80 -11.84
N SER A 33 40.67 -7.41 -11.16
CA SER A 33 41.42 -6.18 -11.44
C SER A 33 42.34 -6.35 -12.65
N ARG A 34 41.91 -5.88 -13.82
CA ARG A 34 42.82 -5.58 -14.93
C ARG A 34 43.14 -4.08 -14.92
N LYS A 35 44.35 -3.72 -14.50
CA LYS A 35 44.89 -2.34 -14.61
C LYS A 35 45.07 -1.97 -16.09
N PRO A 36 44.72 -0.76 -16.54
CA PRO A 36 45.17 -0.24 -17.83
C PRO A 36 46.64 0.22 -17.74
N LYS A 37 47.40 -0.01 -18.82
CA LYS A 37 48.78 0.49 -19.01
C LYS A 37 48.79 2.02 -19.17
N PRO A 38 49.82 2.74 -18.69
CA PRO A 38 49.96 4.17 -18.94
C PRO A 38 50.55 4.41 -20.34
N LEU A 39 49.91 5.28 -21.11
CA LEU A 39 50.51 5.95 -22.26
C LEU A 39 50.97 7.32 -21.78
N GLY A 40 52.27 7.56 -21.82
CA GLY A 40 52.87 8.88 -21.63
C GLY A 40 53.77 9.21 -22.81
N VAL A 41 53.64 10.44 -23.32
CA VAL A 41 54.64 11.31 -23.99
C VAL A 41 54.00 12.71 -23.89
N ALA A 42 54.45 13.58 -22.99
CA ALA A 42 55.45 14.67 -23.18
C ALA A 42 54.98 15.70 -24.23
N GLU A 43 55.20 17.01 -24.14
CA GLU A 43 55.94 17.96 -23.30
C GLU A 43 55.63 19.31 -23.98
N VAL A 44 55.34 20.41 -23.27
CA VAL A 44 55.94 21.72 -23.59
C VAL A 44 55.95 22.56 -22.31
N PHE A 45 57.16 22.94 -21.93
CA PHE A 45 57.57 23.80 -20.83
C PHE A 45 57.01 25.23 -20.88
N GLY A 46 56.92 25.87 -19.71
CA GLY A 46 56.87 27.33 -19.61
C GLY A 46 56.70 27.84 -18.17
N ARG A 47 57.81 27.95 -17.44
CA ARG A 47 57.94 28.64 -16.14
C ARG A 47 57.44 30.09 -16.22
N TYR A 48 56.94 30.68 -15.14
CA TYR A 48 57.58 31.83 -14.49
C TYR A 48 57.01 32.15 -13.09
N THR A 49 57.88 32.76 -12.32
CA THR A 49 58.01 32.93 -10.86
C THR A 49 57.03 33.87 -10.15
N SER A 50 57.04 33.75 -8.82
CA SER A 50 56.50 34.60 -7.75
C SER A 50 57.14 36.00 -7.62
N ARG A 51 56.34 37.03 -7.21
CA ARG A 51 56.51 37.93 -6.03
C ARG A 51 55.60 39.20 -6.08
N PRO A 52 55.41 39.95 -4.95
CA PRO A 52 54.16 40.63 -4.58
C PRO A 52 54.18 42.18 -4.68
N ARG A 53 53.00 42.83 -4.59
CA ARG A 53 52.74 44.07 -3.82
C ARG A 53 51.30 44.57 -3.94
N ASP A 54 50.86 45.22 -2.87
CA ASP A 54 49.57 45.83 -2.60
C ASP A 54 49.20 47.01 -3.52
N ALA A 55 47.90 47.18 -3.79
CA ALA A 55 47.21 48.49 -3.84
C ALA A 55 45.68 48.32 -4.01
N GLN A 56 44.93 49.19 -3.35
CA GLN A 56 43.48 49.25 -3.24
C GLN A 56 42.75 49.54 -4.57
N GLY A 57 41.52 49.03 -4.72
CA GLY A 57 40.59 49.45 -5.77
C GLY A 57 39.28 48.67 -5.76
N GLN A 58 38.19 49.33 -5.39
CA GLN A 58 36.82 48.81 -5.33
C GLN A 58 36.23 48.55 -6.74
N GLY A 59 35.35 47.54 -6.86
CA GLY A 59 34.20 47.64 -7.78
C GLY A 59 33.99 46.51 -8.80
N GLN A 60 33.13 45.54 -8.42
CA GLN A 60 32.22 44.73 -9.25
C GLN A 60 32.79 43.72 -10.27
N ALA A 61 32.60 42.42 -9.97
CA ALA A 61 32.67 41.29 -10.91
C ALA A 61 31.30 40.58 -10.97
N PRO A 62 30.85 40.09 -12.15
CA PRO A 62 29.56 39.40 -12.29
C PRO A 62 29.63 37.94 -11.81
N SER A 63 28.51 37.45 -11.28
CA SER A 63 28.34 36.17 -10.61
C SER A 63 28.38 34.96 -11.57
N GLN A 64 29.39 34.09 -11.40
CA GLN A 64 29.50 32.78 -12.07
C GLN A 64 28.64 31.67 -11.39
N ALA A 65 27.45 31.98 -10.90
CA ALA A 65 26.61 31.00 -10.18
C ALA A 65 25.49 30.37 -11.04
N GLN A 66 25.17 30.93 -12.22
CA GLN A 66 24.05 30.46 -13.03
C GLN A 66 24.40 29.34 -14.04
N GLY A 67 25.68 29.11 -14.34
CA GLY A 67 26.10 28.10 -15.33
C GLY A 67 26.12 26.65 -14.80
N GLN A 68 26.28 26.45 -13.49
CA GLN A 68 26.39 25.09 -12.91
C GLN A 68 25.03 24.44 -12.59
N GLN A 69 23.98 25.24 -12.36
CA GLN A 69 22.63 24.73 -12.06
C GLN A 69 21.96 24.16 -13.32
N GLY A 70 22.04 24.87 -14.45
CA GLY A 70 21.44 24.42 -15.72
C GLY A 70 22.08 23.14 -16.30
N CYS A 71 23.38 22.92 -16.06
CA CYS A 71 24.09 21.72 -16.52
C CYS A 71 23.78 20.48 -15.66
N ARG A 72 23.44 20.66 -14.38
CA ARG A 72 23.01 19.57 -13.49
C ARG A 72 21.59 19.10 -13.78
N ASP A 73 20.68 20.04 -14.09
CA ASP A 73 19.29 19.71 -14.43
C ASP A 73 19.20 18.96 -15.77
N ASP A 74 20.03 19.32 -16.76
CA ASP A 74 20.11 18.62 -18.05
C ASP A 74 20.67 17.19 -17.90
N LEU A 75 21.73 17.01 -17.11
CA LEU A 75 22.28 15.68 -16.83
C LEU A 75 21.29 14.79 -16.07
N SER A 76 20.54 15.33 -15.10
CA SER A 76 19.49 14.59 -14.39
C SER A 76 18.34 14.16 -15.32
N SER A 77 17.92 15.03 -16.24
CA SER A 77 16.91 14.68 -17.25
C SER A 77 17.41 13.58 -18.19
N GLN A 78 18.68 13.65 -18.62
CA GLN A 78 19.29 12.62 -19.46
C GLN A 78 19.41 11.27 -18.75
N ILE A 79 19.75 11.25 -17.46
CA ILE A 79 19.81 10.03 -16.65
C ILE A 79 18.42 9.40 -16.50
N LEU A 80 17.38 10.20 -16.24
CA LEU A 80 16.00 9.71 -16.11
C LEU A 80 15.47 9.15 -17.43
N GLU A 81 15.78 9.79 -18.55
CA GLU A 81 15.40 9.32 -19.89
C GLU A 81 16.15 8.02 -20.25
N ALA A 82 17.45 7.93 -19.92
CA ALA A 82 18.22 6.70 -20.09
C ALA A 82 17.66 5.55 -19.23
N ALA A 83 17.29 5.83 -17.97
CA ALA A 83 16.67 4.85 -17.09
C ALA A 83 15.31 4.37 -17.63
N ARG A 84 14.49 5.28 -18.17
CA ARG A 84 13.21 4.94 -18.80
C ARG A 84 13.41 4.02 -20.02
N ARG A 85 14.35 4.35 -20.90
CA ARG A 85 14.68 3.52 -22.08
C ARG A 85 15.20 2.14 -21.69
N LEU A 86 16.00 2.07 -20.63
CA LEU A 86 16.49 0.80 -20.09
C LEU A 86 15.33 -0.07 -19.55
N MET A 87 14.39 0.53 -18.83
CA MET A 87 13.21 -0.16 -18.32
C MET A 87 12.29 -0.63 -19.45
N GLU A 88 12.08 0.16 -20.50
CA GLU A 88 11.28 -0.23 -21.66
C GLU A 88 11.93 -1.36 -22.47
N LYS A 89 13.25 -1.27 -22.71
CA LYS A 89 14.01 -2.36 -23.35
C LYS A 89 13.91 -3.64 -22.53
N ARG A 90 14.06 -3.55 -21.20
CA ARG A 90 13.95 -4.72 -20.32
C ARG A 90 12.55 -5.31 -20.30
N ARG A 91 11.51 -4.47 -20.37
CA ARG A 91 10.11 -4.91 -20.50
C ARG A 91 9.88 -5.71 -21.78
N LEU A 92 10.48 -5.27 -22.88
CA LEU A 92 10.41 -5.98 -24.17
C LEU A 92 11.16 -7.32 -24.11
N GLU A 93 12.37 -7.34 -23.56
CA GLU A 93 13.18 -8.56 -23.41
C GLU A 93 12.47 -9.62 -22.55
N LEU A 94 11.82 -9.21 -21.46
CA LEU A 94 11.07 -10.11 -20.59
C LEU A 94 9.83 -10.67 -21.28
N TYR A 95 9.10 -9.84 -22.03
CA TYR A 95 7.94 -10.28 -22.81
C TYR A 95 8.32 -11.28 -23.92
N LEU A 96 9.40 -11.00 -24.65
CA LEU A 96 9.91 -11.91 -25.67
C LEU A 96 10.31 -13.26 -25.07
N ARG A 97 10.88 -13.25 -23.85
CA ARG A 97 11.22 -14.47 -23.12
C ARG A 97 10.01 -15.25 -22.62
N GLU A 98 8.95 -14.57 -22.18
CA GLU A 98 7.68 -15.24 -21.79
C GLU A 98 6.95 -15.86 -22.99
N CYS A 99 7.18 -15.33 -24.19
CA CYS A 99 6.59 -15.81 -25.44
C CYS A 99 7.49 -16.77 -26.23
N ASP A 100 8.66 -17.18 -25.68
CA ASP A 100 9.65 -18.02 -26.36
C ASP A 100 10.13 -17.46 -27.73
N LEU A 101 10.21 -16.13 -27.84
CA LEU A 101 10.64 -15.42 -29.04
C LEU A 101 12.06 -14.85 -28.89
N SER A 102 12.88 -14.98 -29.95
CA SER A 102 14.20 -14.36 -30.04
C SER A 102 14.12 -13.01 -30.75
N VAL A 103 14.98 -12.05 -30.34
CA VAL A 103 15.10 -10.72 -31.00
C VAL A 103 15.44 -10.85 -32.49
N LYS A 104 16.00 -11.99 -32.93
CA LYS A 104 16.34 -12.27 -34.33
C LYS A 104 15.14 -12.64 -35.23
N ASP A 105 13.97 -12.90 -34.67
CA ASP A 105 12.78 -13.34 -35.45
C ASP A 105 11.77 -12.21 -35.75
N SER A 106 12.12 -10.97 -35.39
CA SER A 106 11.22 -9.81 -35.43
C SER A 106 10.93 -9.22 -36.82
N THR A 107 11.31 -9.90 -37.91
CA THR A 107 10.99 -9.45 -39.29
C THR A 107 9.90 -10.27 -40.00
N ALA A 108 9.33 -11.32 -39.40
CA ALA A 108 8.43 -12.23 -40.13
C ALA A 108 6.93 -12.26 -39.70
N HIS A 109 6.50 -11.59 -38.62
CA HIS A 109 5.11 -11.70 -38.15
C HIS A 109 4.47 -10.35 -37.76
N LEU A 110 4.30 -9.45 -38.74
CA LEU A 110 3.56 -8.20 -38.55
C LEU A 110 2.04 -8.30 -38.83
N THR A 111 1.53 -9.46 -39.25
CA THR A 111 0.15 -9.59 -39.74
C THR A 111 -0.87 -10.11 -38.71
N ASN A 112 -0.46 -10.44 -37.48
CA ASN A 112 -1.38 -11.07 -36.50
C ASN A 112 -1.38 -10.45 -35.08
N MET A 113 -0.94 -9.20 -34.93
CA MET A 113 -0.95 -8.51 -33.63
C MET A 113 -2.23 -7.69 -33.38
N PRO A 114 -2.72 -7.60 -32.13
CA PRO A 114 -3.86 -6.77 -31.77
C PRO A 114 -3.60 -5.27 -32.04
N TYR A 115 -4.61 -4.56 -32.52
CA TYR A 115 -4.56 -3.16 -33.03
C TYR A 115 -3.89 -2.15 -32.07
N ARG A 116 -3.96 -2.38 -30.75
CA ARG A 116 -3.31 -1.54 -29.73
C ARG A 116 -1.77 -1.60 -29.77
N MET A 117 -1.19 -2.64 -30.36
CA MET A 117 0.26 -2.88 -30.42
C MET A 117 0.89 -2.34 -31.72
N GLN A 118 0.12 -2.26 -32.83
CA GLN A 118 0.57 -1.56 -34.05
C GLN A 118 0.90 -0.09 -33.76
N VAL A 119 0.10 0.59 -32.94
CA VAL A 119 0.33 2.00 -32.55
C VAL A 119 1.62 2.17 -31.75
N SER A 120 1.99 1.21 -30.91
CA SER A 120 3.16 1.33 -30.02
C SER A 120 4.48 1.09 -30.74
N ILE A 121 4.49 0.21 -31.75
CA ILE A 121 5.65 -0.07 -32.62
C ILE A 121 5.83 1.07 -33.64
N VAL A 122 4.75 1.57 -34.25
CA VAL A 122 4.80 2.73 -35.17
C VAL A 122 5.32 3.98 -34.44
N CYS A 123 4.94 4.20 -33.18
CA CYS A 123 5.46 5.32 -32.37
C CYS A 123 6.94 5.19 -31.98
N THR A 124 7.51 3.98 -31.96
CA THR A 124 8.94 3.77 -31.70
C THR A 124 9.77 3.91 -32.97
N GLU A 125 9.26 3.47 -34.13
CA GLU A 125 9.93 3.70 -35.41
C GLU A 125 9.89 5.16 -35.88
N HIS A 126 8.79 5.88 -35.68
CA HIS A 126 8.71 7.32 -35.98
C HIS A 126 9.62 8.19 -35.11
N ASN A 127 10.01 7.73 -33.91
CA ASN A 127 11.00 8.43 -33.08
C ASN A 127 12.46 8.11 -33.47
N LEU A 128 12.69 7.14 -34.37
CA LEU A 128 14.03 6.75 -34.84
C LEU A 128 14.34 7.25 -36.26
N LYS A 129 13.35 7.71 -37.03
CA LYS A 129 13.55 8.25 -38.38
C LYS A 129 13.01 9.68 -38.49
N SER A 130 13.93 10.62 -38.70
CA SER A 130 13.63 11.98 -39.15
C SER A 130 12.91 11.97 -40.51
N ARG A 131 11.94 12.89 -40.65
CA ARG A 131 11.11 13.26 -41.82
C ARG A 131 11.54 12.71 -43.20
N SER A 132 10.57 12.11 -43.91
CA SER A 132 10.16 12.48 -45.28
C SER A 132 9.00 11.62 -45.79
N GLY A 133 8.05 12.25 -46.49
CA GLY A 133 7.26 11.66 -47.58
C GLY A 133 6.08 10.75 -47.24
N ASP A 134 4.99 10.94 -47.99
CA ASP A 134 3.77 10.12 -48.11
C ASP A 134 3.92 8.62 -47.84
N ASP A 135 2.91 8.02 -47.18
CA ASP A 135 2.08 6.99 -47.83
C ASP A 135 1.00 6.40 -46.91
N ARG A 136 -0.25 6.36 -47.40
CA ARG A 136 -1.34 5.50 -46.91
C ARG A 136 -1.17 4.09 -47.50
N PRO A 137 -1.69 3.04 -46.86
CA PRO A 137 -2.64 2.23 -47.64
C PRO A 137 -3.80 1.58 -46.87
N ASN A 138 -4.67 1.01 -47.70
CA ASN A 138 -6.07 0.63 -47.54
C ASN A 138 -6.36 -0.63 -46.73
N ARG A 139 -7.61 -0.66 -46.27
CA ARG A 139 -8.35 -1.74 -45.62
C ARG A 139 -8.64 -2.88 -46.62
N ALA A 140 -8.18 -4.10 -46.31
CA ALA A 140 -8.56 -5.32 -47.03
C ALA A 140 -9.52 -6.18 -46.19
N THR A 141 -10.62 -6.53 -46.84
CA THR A 141 -11.72 -7.40 -46.40
C THR A 141 -11.27 -8.86 -46.39
N ILE A 142 -11.58 -9.63 -45.35
CA ILE A 142 -11.47 -11.10 -45.37
C ILE A 142 -12.82 -11.74 -45.02
N VAL A 143 -13.22 -12.61 -45.94
CA VAL A 143 -14.44 -13.42 -46.02
C VAL A 143 -14.24 -14.71 -45.20
N GLY A 144 -15.32 -15.20 -44.58
CA GLY A 144 -15.29 -16.30 -43.60
C GLY A 144 -15.28 -17.75 -44.15
N ALA A 145 -15.05 -18.67 -43.21
CA ALA A 145 -15.41 -20.10 -43.20
C ALA A 145 -15.07 -20.61 -41.78
N GLY A 146 -15.75 -21.51 -41.08
CA GLY A 146 -16.97 -22.28 -41.24
C GLY A 146 -17.22 -22.99 -39.89
N TYR A 147 -18.48 -23.20 -39.53
CA TYR A 147 -18.92 -23.77 -38.25
C TYR A 147 -18.86 -25.30 -38.24
N SER A 148 -18.36 -25.90 -37.14
CA SER A 148 -18.55 -27.32 -36.81
C SER A 148 -19.22 -27.48 -35.44
N LYS A 149 -20.34 -28.22 -35.40
CA LYS A 149 -21.25 -28.45 -34.26
C LYS A 149 -20.65 -29.36 -33.17
N PRO A 150 -20.99 -29.18 -31.87
CA PRO A 150 -20.75 -30.19 -30.84
C PRO A 150 -21.96 -31.13 -30.61
N ARG A 151 -21.67 -32.38 -30.21
CA ARG A 151 -22.60 -33.49 -29.90
C ARG A 151 -23.27 -33.34 -28.52
N PRO A 152 -24.45 -33.95 -28.28
CA PRO A 152 -25.21 -33.75 -27.05
C PRO A 152 -24.78 -34.72 -25.94
N TYR A 153 -24.61 -34.20 -24.72
CA TYR A 153 -24.52 -35.03 -23.51
C TYR A 153 -25.81 -34.94 -22.70
N CYS A 154 -26.27 -36.14 -22.37
CA CYS A 154 -27.35 -36.58 -21.48
C CYS A 154 -27.82 -35.58 -20.40
N THR A 155 -29.08 -35.16 -20.47
CA THR A 155 -29.78 -34.43 -19.40
C THR A 155 -30.46 -35.43 -18.45
N ARG A 156 -29.90 -35.60 -17.24
CA ARG A 156 -30.66 -36.08 -16.07
C ARG A 156 -31.02 -34.86 -15.22
N PRO A 157 -32.31 -34.61 -14.89
CA PRO A 157 -32.67 -33.53 -13.99
C PRO A 157 -32.35 -33.95 -12.56
N CYS A 158 -31.30 -33.36 -11.98
CA CYS A 158 -31.06 -33.44 -10.54
C CYS A 158 -31.93 -32.37 -9.88
N THR A 159 -33.08 -32.78 -9.37
CA THR A 159 -33.91 -31.98 -8.47
C THR A 159 -33.23 -31.96 -7.09
N GLN A 160 -32.24 -31.08 -6.92
CA GLN A 160 -31.82 -30.61 -5.61
C GLN A 160 -32.13 -29.12 -5.55
N GLY A 161 -32.98 -28.75 -4.60
CA GLY A 161 -33.44 -27.38 -4.42
C GLY A 161 -32.25 -26.43 -4.36
N HIS A 162 -32.17 -25.52 -5.34
CA HIS A 162 -31.36 -24.33 -5.22
C HIS A 162 -31.92 -23.55 -4.04
N ALA A 163 -31.26 -23.66 -2.89
CA ALA A 163 -31.50 -22.75 -1.77
C ALA A 163 -31.44 -21.33 -2.34
N HIS A 164 -32.51 -20.57 -2.09
CA HIS A 164 -32.65 -19.18 -2.49
C HIS A 164 -31.34 -18.43 -2.19
N MET A 165 -30.72 -17.82 -3.22
CA MET A 165 -29.48 -17.03 -3.10
C MET A 165 -29.76 -15.72 -2.36
N ASN A 166 -30.11 -15.80 -1.07
CA ASN A 166 -30.30 -14.67 -0.16
C ASN A 166 -28.99 -14.23 0.53
N GLU A 167 -27.84 -14.58 -0.03
CA GLU A 167 -26.59 -13.95 0.41
C GLU A 167 -26.50 -12.58 -0.24
N ALA A 168 -26.20 -11.55 0.54
CA ALA A 168 -26.16 -10.13 0.18
C ALA A 168 -25.21 -9.84 -1.01
N THR A 169 -25.65 -10.22 -2.21
CA THR A 169 -25.19 -9.63 -3.44
C THR A 169 -25.71 -8.19 -3.43
N GLY A 170 -24.87 -7.21 -3.73
CA GLY A 170 -25.20 -5.77 -3.66
C GLY A 170 -26.41 -5.30 -4.47
N ARG A 171 -27.22 -6.21 -5.05
CA ARG A 171 -28.51 -5.92 -5.67
C ARG A 171 -29.58 -5.45 -4.68
N ASN A 172 -29.46 -5.80 -3.39
CA ASN A 172 -30.46 -5.46 -2.37
C ASN A 172 -29.99 -4.41 -1.34
N THR A 173 -28.77 -3.89 -1.44
CA THR A 173 -28.23 -2.89 -0.49
C THR A 173 -27.78 -1.63 -1.22
N SER A 174 -27.72 -0.50 -0.53
CA SER A 174 -27.20 0.77 -1.07
C SER A 174 -25.67 0.84 -1.12
N MET A 175 -24.98 -0.24 -0.72
CA MET A 175 -23.52 -0.30 -0.61
C MET A 175 -22.85 -0.15 -1.97
N LYS A 176 -21.92 0.79 -2.07
CA LYS A 176 -21.11 1.00 -3.28
C LYS A 176 -19.84 0.16 -3.21
N TYR A 177 -19.49 -0.48 -4.33
CA TYR A 177 -18.24 -1.22 -4.46
C TYR A 177 -17.28 -0.52 -5.40
N ARG A 178 -15.99 -0.51 -5.04
CA ARG A 178 -14.90 0.11 -5.81
C ARG A 178 -13.74 -0.87 -5.94
N ASN A 179 -12.91 -0.68 -6.95
CA ASN A 179 -11.63 -1.39 -7.02
C ASN A 179 -10.69 -0.86 -5.92
N LEU A 180 -9.90 -1.74 -5.34
CA LEU A 180 -8.84 -1.35 -4.41
C LEU A 180 -7.61 -0.90 -5.21
N GLY A 181 -7.49 0.42 -5.40
CA GLY A 181 -6.50 0.95 -6.32
C GLY A 181 -6.79 0.54 -7.77
N LYS A 182 -5.75 0.15 -8.51
CA LYS A 182 -5.88 -0.38 -9.87
C LYS A 182 -5.99 -1.92 -9.92
N CYS A 183 -5.99 -2.61 -8.78
CA CYS A 183 -6.10 -4.07 -8.79
C CYS A 183 -7.56 -4.52 -9.05
N GLY A 184 -7.74 -5.80 -9.42
CA GLY A 184 -9.06 -6.36 -9.75
C GLY A 184 -9.97 -6.60 -8.55
N LEU A 185 -9.44 -6.51 -7.32
CA LEU A 185 -10.19 -6.75 -6.10
C LEU A 185 -11.22 -5.62 -5.87
N ARG A 186 -12.50 -5.99 -5.72
CA ARG A 186 -13.57 -5.04 -5.43
C ARG A 186 -13.97 -5.10 -3.95
N VAL A 187 -13.93 -3.95 -3.29
CA VAL A 187 -14.26 -3.78 -1.88
C VAL A 187 -15.45 -2.84 -1.74
N SER A 188 -16.26 -3.04 -0.70
CA SER A 188 -17.26 -2.07 -0.26
C SER A 188 -16.58 -0.75 0.11
N CYS A 189 -17.24 0.39 -0.13
CA CYS A 189 -16.66 1.71 0.17
C CYS A 189 -16.50 1.96 1.69
N MET A 190 -17.17 1.14 2.52
CA MET A 190 -16.92 1.02 3.95
C MET A 190 -16.54 -0.42 4.28
N GLY A 191 -15.59 -0.57 5.20
CA GLY A 191 -15.17 -1.86 5.75
C GLY A 191 -15.21 -1.82 7.27
N LEU A 192 -15.23 -2.98 7.91
CA LEU A 192 -15.28 -3.08 9.36
C LEU A 192 -13.92 -3.49 9.93
N GLY A 193 -13.35 -2.66 10.79
CA GLY A 193 -12.13 -2.97 11.53
C GLY A 193 -12.42 -3.57 12.91
N THR A 194 -11.55 -4.46 13.38
CA THR A 194 -11.68 -5.17 14.66
C THR A 194 -10.86 -4.56 15.82
N TRP A 195 -10.09 -3.50 15.56
CA TRP A 195 -9.22 -2.88 16.56
C TRP A 195 -10.01 -2.34 17.76
N VAL A 196 -9.50 -2.58 18.98
CA VAL A 196 -10.08 -2.25 20.29
C VAL A 196 -11.31 -3.09 20.66
N THR A 197 -12.12 -3.48 19.68
CA THR A 197 -13.44 -4.05 19.92
C THR A 197 -13.36 -5.56 20.08
N PHE A 198 -13.02 -6.29 19.02
CA PHE A 198 -13.11 -7.75 19.03
C PHE A 198 -12.02 -8.32 19.95
N GLY A 199 -12.43 -9.02 21.00
CA GLY A 199 -11.50 -9.65 21.95
C GLY A 199 -11.00 -8.78 23.05
N SER A 200 -11.61 -7.61 23.19
CA SER A 200 -11.34 -6.73 24.30
C SER A 200 -12.62 -6.03 24.72
N GLN A 201 -12.96 -4.90 24.09
CA GLN A 201 -14.03 -4.02 24.56
C GLN A 201 -15.43 -4.63 24.46
N VAL A 202 -15.71 -5.45 23.44
CA VAL A 202 -17.04 -6.04 23.22
C VAL A 202 -17.02 -7.56 23.38
N SER A 203 -18.15 -8.12 23.80
CA SER A 203 -18.32 -9.57 23.89
C SER A 203 -18.34 -10.23 22.51
N ASP A 204 -18.15 -11.54 22.47
CA ASP A 204 -18.13 -12.32 21.23
C ASP A 204 -19.50 -12.29 20.54
N GLU A 205 -20.60 -12.22 21.31
CA GLU A 205 -21.98 -12.12 20.81
C GLU A 205 -22.24 -10.76 20.15
N VAL A 206 -21.73 -9.68 20.74
CA VAL A 206 -21.81 -8.34 20.14
C VAL A 206 -20.95 -8.29 18.87
N ALA A 207 -19.75 -8.87 18.90
CA ALA A 207 -18.89 -8.96 17.72
C ALA A 207 -19.57 -9.75 16.58
N GLU A 208 -20.25 -10.86 16.90
CA GLU A 208 -21.04 -11.64 15.94
C GLU A 208 -22.19 -10.83 15.34
N SER A 209 -22.91 -10.10 16.19
CA SER A 209 -24.05 -9.27 15.78
C SER A 209 -23.58 -8.15 14.84
N VAL A 210 -22.53 -7.42 15.21
CA VAL A 210 -21.92 -6.36 14.40
C VAL A 210 -21.43 -6.91 13.06
N LEU A 211 -20.71 -8.04 13.06
CA LEU A 211 -20.20 -8.63 11.82
C LEU A 211 -21.33 -9.10 10.91
N THR A 212 -22.38 -9.71 11.49
CA THR A 212 -23.56 -10.16 10.77
C THR A 212 -24.27 -8.99 10.09
N VAL A 213 -24.57 -7.93 10.84
CA VAL A 213 -25.25 -6.74 10.32
C VAL A 213 -24.40 -6.07 9.23
N ALA A 214 -23.07 -6.02 9.39
CA ALA A 214 -22.19 -5.46 8.38
C ALA A 214 -22.29 -6.23 7.05
N TYR A 215 -22.17 -7.56 7.12
CA TYR A 215 -22.26 -8.43 5.95
C TYR A 215 -23.63 -8.36 5.26
N GLU A 216 -24.71 -8.37 6.04
CA GLU A 216 -26.09 -8.27 5.52
C GLU A 216 -26.36 -6.91 4.85
N ASN A 217 -25.67 -5.85 5.27
CA ASN A 217 -25.72 -4.53 4.63
C ASN A 217 -24.71 -4.38 3.47
N GLY A 218 -24.08 -5.47 3.03
CA GLY A 218 -23.19 -5.51 1.87
C GLY A 218 -21.74 -5.11 2.14
N VAL A 219 -21.35 -4.87 3.41
CA VAL A 219 -19.93 -4.74 3.75
C VAL A 219 -19.25 -6.07 3.46
N ASN A 220 -18.24 -6.05 2.59
CA ASN A 220 -17.47 -7.25 2.25
C ASN A 220 -16.05 -7.21 2.80
N LEU A 221 -15.56 -6.06 3.26
CA LEU A 221 -14.20 -5.91 3.77
C LEU A 221 -14.16 -5.96 5.31
N PHE A 222 -13.39 -6.90 5.85
CA PHE A 222 -13.16 -7.05 7.28
C PHE A 222 -11.67 -7.06 7.59
N ASP A 223 -11.26 -6.16 8.49
CA ASP A 223 -9.86 -5.85 8.76
C ASP A 223 -9.46 -6.15 10.21
N THR A 224 -8.34 -6.85 10.38
CA THR A 224 -7.78 -7.24 11.68
C THR A 224 -6.25 -7.14 11.68
N ALA A 225 -5.58 -7.57 12.75
CA ALA A 225 -4.13 -7.69 12.85
C ALA A 225 -3.73 -8.72 13.91
N GLU A 226 -2.53 -9.31 13.78
CA GLU A 226 -2.02 -10.29 14.74
C GLU A 226 -1.91 -9.73 16.18
N ILE A 227 -1.67 -8.43 16.31
CA ILE A 227 -1.50 -7.75 17.61
C ILE A 227 -2.83 -7.41 18.29
N TYR A 228 -3.94 -7.41 17.55
CA TYR A 228 -5.23 -6.97 18.11
C TYR A 228 -5.73 -7.94 19.16
N ALA A 229 -5.81 -7.46 20.41
CA ALA A 229 -6.08 -8.28 21.58
C ALA A 229 -5.15 -9.50 21.66
N SER A 230 -3.87 -9.34 21.30
CA SER A 230 -2.87 -10.42 21.28
C SER A 230 -3.33 -11.65 20.46
N GLY A 231 -3.95 -11.39 19.30
CA GLY A 231 -4.47 -12.41 18.40
C GLY A 231 -5.91 -12.83 18.68
N ARG A 232 -6.52 -12.47 19.82
CA ARG A 232 -7.92 -12.84 20.10
C ARG A 232 -8.85 -12.29 19.02
N ALA A 233 -8.63 -11.06 18.54
CA ALA A 233 -9.49 -10.45 17.51
C ALA A 233 -9.64 -11.35 16.28
N GLU A 234 -8.54 -11.95 15.82
CA GLU A 234 -8.51 -12.91 14.72
C GLU A 234 -9.26 -14.20 15.06
N THR A 235 -9.07 -14.75 16.27
CA THR A 235 -9.76 -15.95 16.72
C THR A 235 -11.29 -15.80 16.66
N VAL A 236 -11.83 -14.66 17.06
CA VAL A 236 -13.29 -14.45 17.01
C VAL A 236 -13.79 -14.08 15.64
N LEU A 237 -13.06 -13.27 14.88
CA LEU A 237 -13.42 -13.04 13.48
C LEU A 237 -13.52 -14.38 12.72
N GLY A 238 -12.53 -15.25 12.88
CA GLY A 238 -12.52 -16.59 12.30
C GLY A 238 -13.66 -17.48 12.80
N SER A 239 -13.89 -17.50 14.12
CA SER A 239 -14.97 -18.30 14.73
C SER A 239 -16.35 -17.88 14.27
N ILE A 240 -16.61 -16.57 14.17
CA ILE A 240 -17.89 -16.05 13.66
C ILE A 240 -18.06 -16.44 12.20
N ILE A 241 -17.07 -16.20 11.34
CA ILE A 241 -17.17 -16.50 9.90
C ILE A 241 -17.43 -17.99 9.68
N LYS A 242 -16.72 -18.86 10.40
CA LYS A 242 -16.93 -20.30 10.37
C LYS A 242 -18.34 -20.69 10.84
N LYS A 243 -18.82 -20.10 11.93
CA LYS A 243 -20.18 -20.32 12.47
C LYS A 243 -21.26 -19.88 11.48
N LYS A 244 -21.09 -18.73 10.83
CA LYS A 244 -22.05 -18.18 9.87
C LYS A 244 -22.05 -18.94 8.54
N GLY A 245 -20.96 -19.64 8.22
CA GLY A 245 -20.86 -20.45 7.00
C GLY A 245 -20.91 -19.64 5.70
N TRP A 246 -20.56 -18.35 5.75
CA TRP A 246 -20.51 -17.51 4.55
C TRP A 246 -19.48 -18.04 3.57
N ARG A 247 -19.77 -17.93 2.27
CA ARG A 247 -18.85 -18.37 1.23
C ARG A 247 -17.56 -17.55 1.30
N ARG A 248 -16.41 -18.20 1.45
CA ARG A 248 -15.09 -17.52 1.52
C ARG A 248 -14.85 -16.56 0.35
N SER A 249 -15.46 -16.83 -0.82
CA SER A 249 -15.37 -16.01 -2.03
C SER A 249 -16.23 -14.73 -2.03
N SER A 250 -17.13 -14.53 -1.06
CA SER A 250 -18.03 -13.37 -1.01
C SER A 250 -17.48 -12.19 -0.21
N PHE A 251 -16.42 -12.40 0.59
CA PHE A 251 -15.83 -11.38 1.46
C PHE A 251 -14.32 -11.30 1.31
N VAL A 252 -13.78 -10.19 1.80
CA VAL A 252 -12.38 -9.78 1.75
C VAL A 252 -11.88 -9.66 3.19
N ILE A 253 -10.92 -10.50 3.56
CA ILE A 253 -10.24 -10.45 4.86
C ILE A 253 -8.86 -9.82 4.71
N THR A 254 -8.57 -8.87 5.58
CA THR A 254 -7.24 -8.28 5.68
C THR A 254 -6.67 -8.46 7.08
N THR A 255 -5.40 -8.87 7.17
CA THR A 255 -4.66 -8.87 8.44
C THR A 255 -3.34 -8.12 8.29
N LYS A 256 -2.73 -7.71 9.39
CA LYS A 256 -1.46 -6.97 9.41
C LYS A 256 -0.44 -7.65 10.29
N ILE A 257 0.79 -7.69 9.80
CA ILE A 257 1.94 -8.32 10.45
C ILE A 257 2.95 -7.24 10.86
N TYR A 258 3.38 -7.29 12.11
CA TYR A 258 4.56 -6.63 12.67
C TYR A 258 4.83 -7.02 14.13
N TRP A 259 3.80 -7.24 14.96
CA TRP A 259 3.94 -7.54 16.39
C TRP A 259 3.20 -8.83 16.74
N GLY A 260 3.88 -9.98 16.65
CA GLY A 260 3.25 -11.29 16.91
C GLY A 260 3.55 -11.89 18.28
N GLY A 261 4.52 -11.35 19.02
CA GLY A 261 4.91 -11.89 20.32
C GLY A 261 5.94 -11.05 21.07
N GLN A 262 6.46 -11.62 22.16
CA GLN A 262 7.38 -10.93 23.06
C GLN A 262 8.84 -11.16 22.67
N ALA A 263 9.16 -12.29 22.03
CA ALA A 263 10.53 -12.58 21.62
C ALA A 263 11.01 -11.61 20.53
N GLU A 264 12.32 -11.41 20.45
CA GLU A 264 12.92 -10.47 19.49
C GLU A 264 12.61 -10.85 18.03
N THR A 265 12.43 -12.14 17.77
CA THR A 265 12.13 -12.68 16.43
C THR A 265 10.64 -12.74 16.11
N GLU A 266 9.76 -12.38 17.06
CA GLU A 266 8.29 -12.36 16.91
C GLU A 266 7.78 -10.94 16.58
N ARG A 267 8.65 -10.10 16.01
CA ARG A 267 8.31 -8.74 15.57
C ARG A 267 9.06 -8.34 14.29
N GLY A 268 8.62 -7.24 13.69
CA GLY A 268 9.23 -6.62 12.52
C GLY A 268 8.72 -7.18 11.20
N LEU A 269 9.45 -6.93 10.13
CA LEU A 269 9.12 -7.36 8.77
C LEU A 269 10.18 -8.30 8.18
N SER A 270 10.97 -8.95 9.03
CA SER A 270 11.86 -10.02 8.60
C SER A 270 11.07 -11.12 7.89
N ARG A 271 11.71 -11.82 6.95
CA ARG A 271 11.11 -12.95 6.25
C ARG A 271 10.59 -14.01 7.22
N LYS A 272 11.32 -14.24 8.32
CA LYS A 272 10.91 -15.15 9.39
C LYS A 272 9.56 -14.72 9.98
N HIS A 273 9.47 -13.49 10.46
CA HIS A 273 8.24 -13.01 11.12
C HIS A 273 7.06 -12.87 10.15
N ILE A 274 7.28 -12.42 8.91
CA ILE A 274 6.21 -12.34 7.90
C ILE A 274 5.57 -13.71 7.68
N ILE A 275 6.38 -14.75 7.49
CA ILE A 275 5.88 -16.10 7.21
C ILE A 275 5.24 -16.72 8.46
N GLU A 276 5.92 -16.65 9.62
CA GLU A 276 5.44 -17.25 10.86
C GLU A 276 4.21 -16.52 11.42
N GLY A 277 4.25 -15.18 11.45
CA GLY A 277 3.15 -14.32 11.88
C GLY A 277 1.91 -14.51 11.02
N LEU A 278 2.05 -14.57 9.68
CA LEU A 278 0.91 -14.82 8.80
C LEU A 278 0.33 -16.23 9.01
N ARG A 279 1.17 -17.27 9.15
CA ARG A 279 0.69 -18.63 9.45
C ARG A 279 -0.04 -18.69 10.80
N GLY A 280 0.48 -18.00 11.81
CA GLY A 280 -0.19 -17.86 13.11
C GLY A 280 -1.55 -17.16 12.98
N SER A 281 -1.61 -16.10 12.17
CA SER A 281 -2.84 -15.36 11.89
C SER A 281 -3.89 -16.22 11.17
N LEU A 282 -3.48 -16.96 10.13
CA LEU A 282 -4.35 -17.88 9.39
C LEU A 282 -4.89 -19.01 10.27
N SER A 283 -4.05 -19.54 11.17
CA SER A 283 -4.47 -20.53 12.17
C SER A 283 -5.57 -19.98 13.09
N ARG A 284 -5.39 -18.77 13.64
CA ARG A 284 -6.40 -18.11 14.48
C ARG A 284 -7.68 -17.78 13.70
N LEU A 285 -7.54 -17.30 12.46
CA LEU A 285 -8.66 -17.01 11.57
C LEU A 285 -9.38 -18.28 11.09
N GLN A 286 -8.76 -19.47 11.20
CA GLN A 286 -9.26 -20.72 10.64
C GLN A 286 -9.50 -20.61 9.12
N MET A 287 -8.54 -20.02 8.40
CA MET A 287 -8.60 -19.80 6.95
C MET A 287 -7.31 -20.24 6.28
N ASP A 288 -7.42 -20.68 5.02
CA ASP A 288 -6.25 -21.04 4.21
C ASP A 288 -5.50 -19.81 3.71
N TYR A 289 -6.21 -18.70 3.50
CA TYR A 289 -5.64 -17.46 2.99
C TYR A 289 -6.40 -16.21 3.48
N VAL A 290 -5.69 -15.08 3.52
CA VAL A 290 -6.28 -13.74 3.58
C VAL A 290 -6.28 -13.09 2.20
N ASP A 291 -7.19 -12.16 1.93
CA ASP A 291 -7.20 -11.46 0.65
C ASP A 291 -6.05 -10.47 0.57
N ILE A 292 -5.72 -9.79 1.68
CA ILE A 292 -4.58 -8.88 1.75
C ILE A 292 -3.83 -9.07 3.07
N VAL A 293 -2.53 -9.31 2.98
CA VAL A 293 -1.62 -9.19 4.12
C VAL A 293 -0.95 -7.82 4.10
N PHE A 294 -1.03 -7.09 5.20
CA PHE A 294 -0.41 -5.77 5.33
C PHE A 294 0.88 -5.83 6.17
N ALA A 295 1.89 -5.07 5.76
CA ALA A 295 2.93 -4.63 6.69
C ALA A 295 2.33 -3.55 7.61
N ASN A 296 2.15 -3.84 8.91
CA ASN A 296 1.40 -2.98 9.84
C ASN A 296 2.03 -1.58 10.02
N ARG A 297 3.36 -1.51 9.95
CA ARG A 297 4.19 -0.30 9.93
C ARG A 297 5.48 -0.56 9.15
N THR A 298 6.33 0.45 9.00
CA THR A 298 7.66 0.31 8.42
C THR A 298 8.61 -0.37 9.42
N ASP A 299 9.60 -1.09 8.90
CA ASP A 299 10.67 -1.71 9.69
C ASP A 299 12.03 -1.21 9.20
N ILE A 300 12.71 -0.44 10.05
CA ILE A 300 14.03 0.12 9.73
C ILE A 300 15.15 -0.92 9.84
N ASN A 301 14.89 -2.07 10.47
CA ASN A 301 15.89 -3.11 10.71
C ASN A 301 15.89 -4.19 9.63
N THR A 302 14.87 -4.22 8.76
CA THR A 302 14.76 -5.21 7.69
C THR A 302 14.89 -4.52 6.32
N PRO A 303 15.81 -4.96 5.45
CA PRO A 303 15.94 -4.41 4.10
C PRO A 303 14.66 -4.56 3.27
N MET A 304 14.32 -3.54 2.48
CA MET A 304 13.12 -3.54 1.63
C MET A 304 13.04 -4.77 0.70
N GLU A 305 14.17 -5.20 0.15
CA GLU A 305 14.23 -6.39 -0.69
C GLU A 305 13.72 -7.65 0.02
N GLU A 306 14.12 -7.85 1.28
CA GLU A 306 13.69 -9.00 2.07
C GLU A 306 12.18 -8.95 2.33
N VAL A 307 11.65 -7.77 2.69
CA VAL A 307 10.21 -7.56 2.91
C VAL A 307 9.41 -7.90 1.66
N VAL A 308 9.78 -7.34 0.50
CA VAL A 308 9.04 -7.56 -0.76
C VAL A 308 9.15 -9.02 -1.22
N ARG A 309 10.31 -9.68 -1.03
CA ARG A 309 10.47 -11.12 -1.32
C ARG A 309 9.63 -12.00 -0.38
N ALA A 310 9.54 -11.64 0.90
CA ALA A 310 8.71 -12.36 1.86
C ALA A 310 7.22 -12.23 1.55
N MET A 311 6.75 -11.01 1.27
CA MET A 311 5.36 -10.75 0.85
C MET A 311 5.01 -11.47 -0.46
N THR A 312 5.91 -11.44 -1.44
CA THR A 312 5.74 -12.19 -2.69
C THR A 312 5.71 -13.70 -2.45
N PHE A 313 6.56 -14.20 -1.55
CA PHE A 313 6.58 -15.63 -1.22
C PHE A 313 5.25 -16.09 -0.61
N VAL A 314 4.69 -15.37 0.37
CA VAL A 314 3.42 -15.78 0.99
C VAL A 314 2.25 -15.73 0.01
N ILE A 315 2.29 -14.83 -0.98
CA ILE A 315 1.32 -14.81 -2.08
C ILE A 315 1.48 -16.04 -2.98
N ASN A 316 2.71 -16.33 -3.41
CA ASN A 316 2.98 -17.48 -4.28
C ASN A 316 2.68 -18.83 -3.59
N GLN A 317 2.70 -18.87 -2.25
CA GLN A 317 2.29 -20.03 -1.46
C GLN A 317 0.77 -20.12 -1.25
N GLY A 318 0.00 -19.15 -1.75
CA GLY A 318 -1.45 -19.10 -1.58
C GLY A 318 -1.91 -18.71 -0.18
N LEU A 319 -1.03 -18.16 0.68
CA LEU A 319 -1.38 -17.72 2.04
C LEU A 319 -2.03 -16.32 2.04
N ALA A 320 -1.79 -15.55 0.98
CA ALA A 320 -2.44 -14.27 0.73
C ALA A 320 -2.72 -14.09 -0.77
N MET A 321 -3.77 -13.35 -1.15
CA MET A 321 -4.02 -13.02 -2.56
C MET A 321 -3.22 -11.80 -3.01
N TYR A 322 -3.09 -10.80 -2.14
CA TYR A 322 -2.35 -9.57 -2.37
C TYR A 322 -1.60 -9.16 -1.09
N TRP A 323 -0.76 -8.14 -1.20
CA TRP A 323 -0.18 -7.49 -0.02
C TRP A 323 -0.28 -5.96 -0.13
N GLY A 324 -0.20 -5.30 1.02
CA GLY A 324 -0.23 -3.86 1.13
C GLY A 324 0.65 -3.33 2.25
N THR A 325 0.72 -2.01 2.33
CA THR A 325 1.49 -1.28 3.35
C THR A 325 0.54 -0.54 4.29
N SER A 326 0.99 -0.22 5.51
CA SER A 326 0.24 0.58 6.47
C SER A 326 1.19 1.52 7.19
N ARG A 327 0.86 2.81 7.24
CA ARG A 327 1.70 3.87 7.86
C ARG A 327 3.03 4.11 7.14
N TRP A 328 3.19 3.64 5.91
CA TRP A 328 4.41 3.86 5.13
C TRP A 328 4.40 5.24 4.48
N SER A 329 5.56 5.87 4.34
CA SER A 329 5.70 7.09 3.55
C SER A 329 5.54 6.80 2.06
N ALA A 330 5.24 7.82 1.26
CA ALA A 330 5.18 7.67 -0.19
C ALA A 330 6.52 7.22 -0.80
N MET A 331 7.64 7.57 -0.15
CA MET A 331 8.98 7.14 -0.55
C MET A 331 9.15 5.63 -0.37
N GLU A 332 8.82 5.09 0.81
CA GLU A 332 8.96 3.66 1.11
C GLU A 332 8.04 2.80 0.24
N ILE A 333 6.82 3.28 -0.06
CA ILE A 333 5.90 2.59 -0.99
C ILE A 333 6.50 2.54 -2.40
N MET A 334 7.11 3.63 -2.86
CA MET A 334 7.79 3.69 -4.15
C MET A 334 9.05 2.81 -4.16
N GLU A 335 9.78 2.73 -3.06
CA GLU A 335 10.93 1.83 -2.89
C GLU A 335 10.49 0.36 -3.02
N ALA A 336 9.44 -0.05 -2.31
CA ALA A 336 8.85 -1.38 -2.44
C ALA A 336 8.44 -1.70 -3.88
N TYR A 337 7.82 -0.73 -4.57
CA TYR A 337 7.48 -0.87 -5.98
C TYR A 337 8.73 -1.02 -6.85
N SER A 338 9.77 -0.21 -6.62
CA SER A 338 11.03 -0.24 -7.35
C SER A 338 11.71 -1.61 -7.21
N VAL A 339 11.83 -2.10 -5.98
CA VAL A 339 12.34 -3.45 -5.67
C VAL A 339 11.52 -4.51 -6.40
N ALA A 340 10.19 -4.41 -6.36
CA ALA A 340 9.33 -5.36 -7.04
C ALA A 340 9.57 -5.38 -8.56
N ARG A 341 9.73 -4.22 -9.19
CA ARG A 341 10.04 -4.13 -10.61
C ARG A 341 11.43 -4.62 -10.96
N GLN A 342 12.43 -4.32 -10.13
CA GLN A 342 13.81 -4.73 -10.35
C GLN A 342 13.98 -6.26 -10.30
N PHE A 343 13.28 -6.92 -9.38
CA PHE A 343 13.44 -8.35 -9.11
C PHE A 343 12.27 -9.22 -9.59
N ASN A 344 11.34 -8.65 -10.37
CA ASN A 344 10.14 -9.33 -10.86
C ASN A 344 9.30 -9.97 -9.73
N LEU A 345 9.07 -9.18 -8.68
CA LEU A 345 8.28 -9.56 -7.51
C LEU A 345 6.90 -8.87 -7.55
N VAL A 346 6.03 -9.23 -6.62
CA VAL A 346 4.68 -8.65 -6.55
C VAL A 346 4.74 -7.30 -5.83
N PRO A 347 4.30 -6.18 -6.44
CA PRO A 347 4.24 -4.87 -5.77
C PRO A 347 3.04 -4.78 -4.81
N PRO A 348 3.06 -3.86 -3.81
CA PRO A 348 1.92 -3.64 -2.94
C PRO A 348 0.75 -3.03 -3.71
N VAL A 349 -0.49 -3.42 -3.38
CA VAL A 349 -1.69 -2.93 -4.09
C VAL A 349 -2.42 -1.81 -3.36
N CYS A 350 -2.16 -1.64 -2.05
CA CYS A 350 -2.90 -0.71 -1.20
C CYS A 350 -2.01 -0.16 -0.08
N GLU A 351 -2.22 1.10 0.27
CA GLU A 351 -1.76 1.69 1.52
C GLU A 351 -2.93 1.88 2.48
N GLN A 352 -2.76 1.43 3.73
CA GLN A 352 -3.71 1.62 4.81
C GLN A 352 -3.31 2.83 5.67
N ALA A 353 -3.98 3.98 5.49
CA ALA A 353 -3.57 5.27 6.04
C ALA A 353 -4.63 5.96 6.93
N GLU A 354 -4.20 6.70 7.95
CA GLU A 354 -5.10 7.51 8.76
C GLU A 354 -5.72 8.61 7.92
N TYR A 355 -7.04 8.76 7.98
CA TYR A 355 -7.73 9.85 7.29
C TYR A 355 -8.99 10.25 8.02
N HIS A 356 -9.05 11.53 8.37
CA HIS A 356 -10.19 12.19 8.98
C HIS A 356 -9.97 13.70 8.93
N TYR A 357 -10.92 14.49 9.43
CA TYR A 357 -10.83 15.96 9.40
C TYR A 357 -9.50 16.55 9.87
N PHE A 358 -8.93 16.01 10.95
CA PHE A 358 -7.67 16.49 11.52
C PHE A 358 -6.40 15.79 11.01
N GLN A 359 -6.51 14.91 10.01
CA GLN A 359 -5.36 14.17 9.43
C GLN A 359 -5.61 13.96 7.93
N ARG A 360 -5.04 14.83 7.09
CA ARG A 360 -5.42 14.96 5.66
C ARG A 360 -4.25 14.80 4.69
N ASP A 361 -3.10 15.40 5.02
CA ASP A 361 -1.96 15.59 4.11
C ASP A 361 -1.58 14.37 3.30
N LYS A 362 -1.41 13.22 3.96
CA LYS A 362 -0.97 11.99 3.28
C LYS A 362 -1.98 11.54 2.23
N VAL A 363 -3.26 11.46 2.60
CA VAL A 363 -4.31 10.89 1.75
C VAL A 363 -4.75 11.87 0.66
N GLU A 364 -4.78 13.17 0.93
CA GLU A 364 -5.20 14.18 -0.05
C GLU A 364 -4.07 14.61 -1.00
N VAL A 365 -2.80 14.55 -0.59
CA VAL A 365 -1.67 15.06 -1.42
C VAL A 365 -0.76 13.95 -1.93
N GLN A 366 -0.36 13.01 -1.08
CA GLN A 366 0.68 12.03 -1.44
C GLN A 366 0.12 10.80 -2.15
N LEU A 367 -0.95 10.22 -1.62
CA LEU A 367 -1.50 8.97 -2.15
C LEU A 367 -2.14 9.08 -3.54
N PRO A 368 -2.77 10.20 -3.96
CA PRO A 368 -3.28 10.33 -5.32
C PRO A 368 -2.17 10.23 -6.37
N GLU A 369 -1.00 10.82 -6.10
CA GLU A 369 0.17 10.69 -6.98
C GLU A 369 0.67 9.24 -7.07
N LEU A 370 0.64 8.46 -5.98
CA LEU A 370 0.97 7.03 -6.01
C LEU A 370 -0.07 6.21 -6.79
N TYR A 371 -1.36 6.51 -6.63
CA TYR A 371 -2.42 5.88 -7.41
C TYR A 371 -2.20 6.09 -8.92
N HIS A 372 -1.93 7.32 -9.34
CA HIS A 372 -1.70 7.61 -10.75
C HIS A 372 -0.43 6.94 -11.29
N LYS A 373 0.69 7.01 -10.56
CA LYS A 373 2.00 6.51 -11.00
C LYS A 373 2.11 4.98 -10.96
N ILE A 374 1.70 4.35 -9.87
CA ILE A 374 1.94 2.91 -9.61
C ILE A 374 0.67 2.11 -9.34
N GLY A 375 -0.48 2.76 -9.21
CA GLY A 375 -1.77 2.07 -9.08
C GLY A 375 -2.15 1.63 -7.67
N VAL A 376 -1.41 2.10 -6.65
CA VAL A 376 -1.69 1.80 -5.25
C VAL A 376 -2.99 2.45 -4.81
N GLY A 377 -3.90 1.64 -4.26
CA GLY A 377 -5.17 2.10 -3.67
C GLY A 377 -5.02 2.63 -2.26
N VAL A 378 -6.09 3.23 -1.75
CA VAL A 378 -6.13 3.76 -0.39
C VAL A 378 -7.27 3.11 0.38
N MET A 379 -6.90 2.52 1.52
CA MET A 379 -7.83 2.05 2.54
C MET A 379 -7.62 2.91 3.78
N THR A 380 -8.61 3.72 4.18
CA THR A 380 -8.40 4.63 5.31
C THR A 380 -8.87 4.06 6.63
N TRP A 381 -8.30 4.54 7.73
CA TRP A 381 -8.70 4.13 9.08
C TRP A 381 -8.87 5.33 10.03
N SER A 382 -9.54 5.08 11.15
CA SER A 382 -9.94 6.08 12.15
C SER A 382 -10.71 7.29 11.58
N PRO A 383 -11.75 7.11 10.75
CA PRO A 383 -12.50 8.22 10.16
C PRO A 383 -13.13 9.17 11.19
N LEU A 384 -13.34 8.68 12.42
CA LEU A 384 -13.91 9.44 13.53
C LEU A 384 -12.86 9.86 14.59
N ALA A 385 -11.56 9.75 14.28
CA ALA A 385 -10.44 10.03 15.18
C ALA A 385 -10.64 9.39 16.57
N CYS A 386 -10.85 8.07 16.60
CA CYS A 386 -11.15 7.30 17.82
C CYS A 386 -12.42 7.73 18.58
N GLY A 387 -13.37 8.38 17.90
CA GLY A 387 -14.64 8.85 18.47
C GLY A 387 -14.67 10.33 18.78
N LEU A 388 -13.56 11.06 18.60
CA LEU A 388 -13.49 12.50 18.84
C LEU A 388 -14.43 13.31 17.94
N ILE A 389 -14.60 12.88 16.69
CA ILE A 389 -15.41 13.60 15.72
C ILE A 389 -16.93 13.44 15.97
N THR A 390 -17.35 12.51 16.82
CA THR A 390 -18.78 12.34 17.14
C THR A 390 -19.29 13.39 18.14
N GLY A 391 -18.42 14.27 18.66
CA GLY A 391 -18.78 15.26 19.68
C GLY A 391 -18.97 14.69 21.10
N LYS A 392 -18.78 13.37 21.31
CA LYS A 392 -19.02 12.73 22.63
C LYS A 392 -18.08 13.20 23.74
N TYR A 393 -17.01 13.92 23.37
CA TYR A 393 -16.04 14.46 24.32
C TYR A 393 -16.20 15.97 24.56
N CYS A 394 -17.27 16.59 24.05
CA CYS A 394 -17.54 18.02 24.22
C CYS A 394 -17.64 18.44 25.70
N ASP A 395 -18.17 17.57 26.55
CA ASP A 395 -18.48 17.85 27.96
C ASP A 395 -17.65 16.99 28.94
N GLY A 396 -16.52 16.48 28.48
CA GLY A 396 -15.64 15.58 29.25
C GLY A 396 -15.52 14.20 28.64
N VAL A 397 -14.82 13.28 29.32
CA VAL A 397 -14.61 11.91 28.83
C VAL A 397 -15.64 10.97 29.45
N PRO A 398 -16.60 10.42 28.67
CA PRO A 398 -17.57 9.47 29.21
C PRO A 398 -16.92 8.16 29.63
N ASP A 399 -17.40 7.54 30.72
CA ASP A 399 -16.85 6.30 31.27
C ASP A 399 -16.96 5.10 30.32
N THR A 400 -17.97 5.09 29.44
CA THR A 400 -18.18 4.04 28.43
C THR A 400 -17.38 4.26 27.14
N SER A 401 -16.62 5.37 27.06
CA SER A 401 -15.90 5.75 25.85
C SER A 401 -14.55 5.04 25.72
N ARG A 402 -14.00 5.01 24.50
CA ARG A 402 -12.67 4.46 24.24
C ARG A 402 -11.56 5.12 25.08
N ALA A 403 -11.68 6.43 25.32
CA ALA A 403 -10.71 7.19 26.09
C ALA A 403 -10.74 6.89 27.61
N ALA A 404 -11.78 6.20 28.10
CA ALA A 404 -11.86 5.74 29.49
C ALA A 404 -11.30 4.32 29.69
N LEU A 405 -10.99 3.59 28.61
CA LEU A 405 -10.45 2.24 28.69
C LEU A 405 -8.99 2.24 29.19
N LYS A 406 -8.64 1.25 30.01
CA LYS A 406 -7.27 1.03 30.46
C LYS A 406 -6.34 0.79 29.25
N GLY A 407 -5.21 1.48 29.21
CA GLY A 407 -4.26 1.44 28.09
C GLY A 407 -4.55 2.46 26.98
N TYR A 408 -5.58 3.30 27.14
CA TYR A 408 -5.93 4.41 26.23
C TYR A 408 -5.76 5.79 26.89
N GLU A 409 -4.91 5.88 27.92
CA GLU A 409 -4.59 7.14 28.60
C GLU A 409 -4.07 8.19 27.63
N TRP A 410 -3.28 7.77 26.62
CA TRP A 410 -2.82 8.63 25.53
C TRP A 410 -3.97 9.32 24.76
N LEU A 411 -5.13 8.66 24.62
CA LEU A 411 -6.30 9.24 23.95
C LEU A 411 -7.00 10.23 24.87
N LYS A 412 -7.09 9.92 26.16
CA LYS A 412 -7.61 10.85 27.18
C LYS A 412 -6.77 12.13 27.24
N GLU A 413 -5.45 11.98 27.27
CA GLU A 413 -4.50 13.11 27.22
C GLU A 413 -4.65 13.91 25.93
N LYS A 414 -4.78 13.24 24.77
CA LYS A 414 -5.02 13.92 23.49
C LYS A 414 -6.32 14.73 23.51
N VAL A 415 -7.42 14.17 24.00
CA VAL A 415 -8.72 14.86 24.14
C VAL A 415 -8.61 16.07 25.07
N GLN A 416 -7.88 15.94 26.18
CA GLN A 416 -7.72 16.98 27.20
C GLN A 416 -6.65 18.03 26.87
N SER A 417 -5.83 17.81 25.85
CA SER A 417 -4.81 18.76 25.39
C SER A 417 -5.42 20.04 24.80
N ASP A 418 -4.62 21.11 24.70
CA ASP A 418 -5.04 22.35 24.02
C ASP A 418 -5.47 22.10 22.58
N GLU A 419 -4.75 21.23 21.87
CA GLU A 419 -5.09 20.86 20.50
C GLU A 419 -6.41 20.09 20.44
N GLY A 420 -6.63 19.14 21.36
CA GLY A 420 -7.90 18.41 21.49
C GLY A 420 -9.09 19.33 21.74
N ARG A 421 -8.92 20.34 22.62
CA ARG A 421 -9.94 21.37 22.88
C ARG A 421 -10.23 22.22 21.64
N ARG A 422 -9.19 22.62 20.89
CA ARG A 422 -9.36 23.35 19.62
C ARG A 422 -10.12 22.53 18.58
N GLN A 423 -9.78 21.25 18.45
CA GLN A 423 -10.49 20.32 17.58
C GLN A 423 -11.96 20.19 18.00
N MET A 424 -12.25 20.13 19.30
CA MET A 424 -13.61 20.02 19.82
C MET A 424 -14.48 21.24 19.48
N MET A 425 -13.92 22.45 19.51
CA MET A 425 -14.64 23.66 19.09
C MET A 425 -15.06 23.58 17.61
N LYS A 426 -14.14 23.13 16.74
CA LYS A 426 -14.45 22.88 15.32
C LYS A 426 -15.50 21.79 15.14
N ILE A 427 -15.45 20.73 15.96
CA ILE A 427 -16.46 19.67 15.94
C ILE A 427 -17.83 20.20 16.32
N LYS A 428 -17.96 21.11 17.30
CA LYS A 428 -19.25 21.74 17.63
C LYS A 428 -19.86 22.46 16.43
N GLU A 429 -19.07 23.23 15.70
CA GLU A 429 -19.51 23.90 14.46
C GLU A 429 -19.93 22.90 13.37
N ILE A 430 -19.17 21.81 13.21
CA ILE A 430 -19.48 20.73 12.25
C ILE A 430 -20.75 19.97 12.66
N THR A 431 -21.01 19.79 13.96
CA THR A 431 -22.25 19.18 14.43
C THR A 431 -23.46 20.02 14.04
N THR A 432 -23.41 21.34 14.22
CA THR A 432 -24.47 22.26 13.77
C THR A 432 -24.64 22.23 12.24
N LEU A 433 -23.57 22.04 11.49
CA LEU A 433 -23.64 21.79 10.04
C LEU A 433 -24.36 20.47 9.72
N ALA A 434 -24.00 19.39 10.40
CA ALA A 434 -24.59 18.07 10.19
C ALA A 434 -26.09 18.04 10.51
N GLU A 435 -26.50 18.70 11.62
CA GLU A 435 -27.91 18.85 12.03
C GLU A 435 -28.75 19.53 10.94
N ARG A 436 -28.23 20.60 10.32
CA ARG A 436 -28.91 21.29 9.21
C ARG A 436 -29.07 20.40 7.97
N LEU A 437 -28.17 19.44 7.78
CA LEU A 437 -28.23 18.46 6.69
C LEU A 437 -29.09 17.23 7.04
N GLY A 438 -29.63 17.16 8.26
CA GLY A 438 -30.42 16.02 8.73
C GLY A 438 -29.58 14.74 8.94
N CYS A 439 -28.30 14.88 9.27
CA CYS A 439 -27.39 13.75 9.51
C CYS A 439 -26.57 13.94 10.80
N THR A 440 -25.93 12.88 11.27
CA THR A 440 -25.05 12.97 12.45
C THR A 440 -23.64 13.46 12.06
N ALA A 441 -22.90 14.01 13.02
CA ALA A 441 -21.50 14.40 12.81
C ALA A 441 -20.63 13.22 12.36
N ALA A 442 -20.93 12.00 12.85
CA ALA A 442 -20.26 10.77 12.45
C ALA A 442 -20.55 10.42 10.98
N GLN A 443 -21.83 10.49 10.57
CA GLN A 443 -22.23 10.25 9.18
C GLN A 443 -21.58 11.25 8.22
N LEU A 444 -21.58 12.54 8.56
CA LEU A 444 -20.95 13.57 7.74
C LEU A 444 -19.44 13.34 7.60
N ALA A 445 -18.75 12.99 8.69
CA ALA A 445 -17.32 12.72 8.67
C ALA A 445 -16.93 11.50 7.83
N ILE A 446 -17.69 10.41 7.95
CA ILE A 446 -17.46 9.19 7.16
C ILE A 446 -17.76 9.46 5.68
N ALA A 447 -18.85 10.15 5.36
CA ALA A 447 -19.17 10.57 4.00
C ALA A 447 -18.06 11.47 3.42
N TRP A 448 -17.57 12.42 4.21
CA TRP A 448 -16.47 13.31 3.80
C TRP A 448 -15.20 12.51 3.50
N CYS A 449 -14.88 11.48 4.29
CA CYS A 449 -13.74 10.60 4.01
C CYS A 449 -13.92 9.81 2.70
N MET A 450 -15.15 9.38 2.40
CA MET A 450 -15.50 8.63 1.19
C MET A 450 -15.62 9.50 -0.09
N ARG A 451 -15.64 10.83 0.05
CA ARG A 451 -15.86 11.79 -1.06
C ARG A 451 -14.82 11.67 -2.15
N SER A 452 -13.57 11.38 -1.78
CA SER A 452 -12.48 11.23 -2.73
C SER A 452 -12.60 9.89 -3.45
N GLU A 453 -12.63 9.92 -4.77
CA GLU A 453 -12.59 8.70 -5.59
C GLU A 453 -11.28 7.91 -5.38
N GLY A 454 -10.21 8.59 -4.95
CA GLY A 454 -8.94 7.95 -4.60
C GLY A 454 -9.00 7.08 -3.34
N VAL A 455 -10.01 7.28 -2.48
CA VAL A 455 -10.27 6.43 -1.32
C VAL A 455 -11.15 5.25 -1.74
N SER A 456 -10.56 4.06 -1.75
CA SER A 456 -11.26 2.83 -2.15
C SER A 456 -12.20 2.33 -1.06
N CYS A 457 -11.79 2.44 0.21
CA CYS A 457 -12.57 2.00 1.36
C CYS A 457 -12.22 2.80 2.62
N VAL A 458 -13.22 3.10 3.46
CA VAL A 458 -13.06 3.67 4.80
C VAL A 458 -13.35 2.60 5.85
N LEU A 459 -12.37 2.27 6.69
CA LEU A 459 -12.53 1.32 7.79
C LEU A 459 -13.19 2.00 8.99
N ILE A 460 -14.39 1.54 9.34
CA ILE A 460 -15.13 1.96 10.53
C ILE A 460 -14.88 0.97 11.68
N GLY A 461 -14.85 1.50 12.90
CA GLY A 461 -14.79 0.71 14.13
C GLY A 461 -15.95 1.09 15.03
N VAL A 462 -16.70 0.09 15.51
CA VAL A 462 -17.95 0.26 16.23
C VAL A 462 -18.02 -0.69 17.42
N SER A 463 -18.60 -0.22 18.52
CA SER A 463 -18.78 -1.03 19.74
C SER A 463 -20.18 -1.61 19.90
N SER A 464 -21.09 -1.30 18.97
CA SER A 464 -22.46 -1.83 18.96
C SER A 464 -23.06 -1.82 17.55
N THR A 465 -24.18 -2.52 17.38
CA THR A 465 -24.95 -2.59 16.13
C THR A 465 -25.59 -1.26 15.74
N GLU A 466 -25.98 -0.45 16.72
CA GLU A 466 -26.61 0.86 16.50
C GLU A 466 -25.61 1.83 15.88
N GLN A 467 -24.38 1.87 16.40
CA GLN A 467 -23.30 2.66 15.81
C GLN A 467 -22.95 2.20 14.40
N LEU A 468 -23.02 0.89 14.13
CA LEU A 468 -22.80 0.36 12.80
C LEU A 468 -23.86 0.87 11.83
N LEU A 469 -25.14 0.69 12.16
CA LEU A 469 -26.25 1.12 11.31
C LEU A 469 -26.22 2.64 11.09
N GLU A 470 -25.96 3.42 12.14
CA GLU A 470 -25.77 4.88 12.01
C GLU A 470 -24.64 5.23 11.03
N ASN A 471 -23.49 4.57 11.15
CA ASN A 471 -22.34 4.83 10.29
C ASN A 471 -22.59 4.42 8.83
N LEU A 472 -23.32 3.33 8.59
CA LEU A 472 -23.63 2.84 7.24
C LEU A 472 -24.51 3.84 6.46
N GLU A 473 -25.36 4.58 7.16
CA GLU A 473 -26.20 5.63 6.60
C GLU A 473 -25.41 6.83 6.03
N ALA A 474 -24.11 6.94 6.32
CA ALA A 474 -23.20 7.90 5.68
C ALA A 474 -23.18 7.80 4.15
N ILE A 475 -23.53 6.65 3.57
CA ILE A 475 -23.68 6.49 2.11
C ILE A 475 -24.70 7.48 1.53
N LYS A 476 -25.79 7.75 2.25
CA LYS A 476 -26.85 8.68 1.78
C LYS A 476 -26.35 10.12 1.81
N VAL A 477 -25.52 10.46 2.81
CA VAL A 477 -24.91 11.79 2.99
C VAL A 477 -23.92 12.14 1.88
N LEU A 478 -23.30 11.15 1.21
CA LEU A 478 -22.41 11.41 0.07
C LEU A 478 -23.06 12.27 -1.03
N SER A 479 -24.36 12.12 -1.26
CA SER A 479 -25.08 12.92 -2.26
C SER A 479 -25.32 14.38 -1.83
N LEU A 480 -25.19 14.67 -0.54
CA LEU A 480 -25.38 16.00 0.05
C LEU A 480 -24.08 16.82 0.09
N LEU A 481 -22.92 16.18 -0.14
CA LEU A 481 -21.61 16.83 -0.15
C LEU A 481 -21.39 17.65 -1.44
N THR A 482 -22.07 18.79 -1.55
CA THR A 482 -21.84 19.74 -2.64
C THR A 482 -20.46 20.43 -2.51
N PRO A 483 -19.89 20.96 -3.60
CA PRO A 483 -18.64 21.72 -3.53
C PRO A 483 -18.66 22.85 -2.50
N GLU A 484 -19.79 23.56 -2.37
CA GLU A 484 -19.97 24.65 -1.42
C GLU A 484 -19.90 24.16 0.03
N LEU A 485 -20.53 23.03 0.33
CA LEU A 485 -20.47 22.42 1.66
C LEU A 485 -19.04 21.94 1.98
N VAL A 486 -18.32 21.40 0.99
CA VAL A 486 -16.92 20.99 1.19
C VAL A 486 -16.05 22.21 1.51
N VAL A 487 -16.19 23.31 0.76
CA VAL A 487 -15.49 24.58 1.06
C VAL A 487 -15.83 25.10 2.45
N GLN A 488 -17.09 25.01 2.87
CA GLN A 488 -17.51 25.41 4.21
C GLN A 488 -16.85 24.55 5.29
N LEU A 489 -16.81 23.24 5.11
CA LEU A 489 -16.10 22.32 6.01
C LEU A 489 -14.61 22.65 6.05
N ASP A 490 -13.99 22.90 4.90
CA ASP A 490 -12.58 23.27 4.83
C ASP A 490 -12.28 24.59 5.54
N SER A 491 -13.18 25.57 5.48
CA SER A 491 -13.08 26.83 6.20
C SER A 491 -13.13 26.62 7.72
N VAL A 492 -14.04 25.78 8.23
CA VAL A 492 -14.13 25.47 9.67
C VAL A 492 -12.89 24.71 10.13
N LEU A 493 -12.43 23.75 9.32
CA LEU A 493 -11.26 22.94 9.65
C LEU A 493 -9.95 23.73 9.58
N GLY A 494 -9.84 24.69 8.65
CA GLY A 494 -8.69 25.58 8.52
C GLY A 494 -7.36 24.83 8.30
N ASN A 495 -7.42 23.64 7.68
CA ASN A 495 -6.26 22.75 7.53
C ASN A 495 -6.22 22.09 6.14
N MET A 496 -6.77 22.76 5.12
CA MET A 496 -6.71 22.26 3.75
C MET A 496 -5.24 22.08 3.34
N PRO A 497 -4.84 20.87 2.93
CA PRO A 497 -3.45 20.61 2.58
C PRO A 497 -3.12 21.22 1.23
N HIS A 498 -1.98 21.90 1.13
CA HIS A 498 -1.55 22.55 -0.10
C HIS A 498 -0.62 21.62 -0.89
N SER A 499 -0.89 21.42 -2.18
CA SER A 499 0.05 20.77 -3.08
C SER A 499 1.14 21.78 -3.46
N LYS A 500 2.42 21.40 -3.39
CA LYS A 500 3.56 22.24 -3.80
C LYS A 500 3.48 22.73 -5.27
N LYS A 501 2.54 22.23 -6.07
CA LYS A 501 2.27 22.72 -7.43
C LYS A 501 1.58 24.09 -7.45
N GLU A 502 0.86 24.49 -6.40
CA GLU A 502 0.08 25.74 -6.39
C GLU A 502 0.90 26.97 -5.95
N THR A 503 2.04 26.79 -5.28
CA THR A 503 2.91 27.89 -4.82
C THR A 503 3.89 28.40 -5.88
N ARG A 504 3.73 28.01 -7.16
CA ARG A 504 4.59 28.43 -8.28
C ARG A 504 3.92 29.41 -9.27
N HIS A 505 2.80 30.01 -8.91
CA HIS A 505 2.15 31.05 -9.71
C HIS A 505 2.30 32.44 -9.10
#